data_AF-A0A2E0L1Q2-F1
#
_entry.id   AF-A0A2E0L1Q2-F1
#
_cell.length_a   1.000
_cell.length_b   1.000
_cell.length_c   1.000
_cell.angle_alpha   90.00
_cell.angle_beta   90.00
_cell.angle_gamma   90.00
#
_symmetry.space_group_name_H-M   'P 1'
#
loop_
_entity.id
_entity.type
_entity.pdbx_description
1 polymer ?
#
loop_
_entity_poly.entity_id
_entity_poly.type
_entity_poly.pdbx_seq_one_letter_code
_entity_poly.pdbx_strand_id
1 'polypeptide(L)'
;MKDENLMSMFLQSLIDIDTWNEAKWRATAYFVHEDPTMVPALGIFFENERSAKQIFIDLIERLGKDDPYNELRIAVIEGEIKGQQGYSVHISSNPEQTIKRAQAQGEELDVEQILVVSRIHRMTPDPGSPHLSNFKRAFSGQGKYLLIPVTGTAQSINPHFDLAIGKTEILFRRVEDIDTNDRDAVIFA
;
A
#
# COMPACT_ATOMS: atom_id res chain seq x y z
N MET A 1 -8.16 44.71 8.64
CA MET A 1 -7.44 43.76 7.77
C MET A 1 -7.55 42.43 8.47
N LYS A 2 -8.25 41.48 7.85
CA LYS A 2 -8.36 40.13 8.40
C LYS A 2 -7.01 39.45 8.19
N ASP A 3 -6.45 38.91 9.25
CA ASP A 3 -5.36 37.96 9.19
C ASP A 3 -5.80 36.82 8.26
N GLU A 4 -5.11 36.64 7.14
CA GLU A 4 -5.15 35.40 6.40
C GLU A 4 -4.51 34.35 7.31
N ASN A 5 -5.35 33.62 8.04
CA ASN A 5 -4.94 32.44 8.77
C ASN A 5 -4.34 31.46 7.75
N LEU A 6 -3.00 31.40 7.68
CA LEU A 6 -2.32 30.38 6.90
C LEU A 6 -2.57 29.06 7.63
N MET A 7 -3.63 28.34 7.22
CA MET A 7 -3.94 27.02 7.78
C MET A 7 -2.68 26.15 7.75
N SER A 8 -2.36 25.52 8.88
CA SER A 8 -1.20 24.64 8.96
C SER A 8 -1.48 23.39 8.12
N MET A 9 -0.67 23.19 7.07
CA MET A 9 -0.78 22.06 6.16
C MET A 9 0.41 21.12 6.36
N PHE A 10 0.14 19.89 6.79
CA PHE A 10 1.16 18.87 7.02
C PHE A 10 1.19 17.89 5.85
N LEU A 11 2.34 17.78 5.19
CA LEU A 11 2.58 16.75 4.19
C LEU A 11 3.03 15.47 4.88
N GLN A 12 2.15 14.47 4.88
CA GLN A 12 2.49 13.14 5.34
C GLN A 12 2.75 12.22 4.15
N SER A 13 4.02 11.91 3.92
CA SER A 13 4.39 11.04 2.81
C SER A 13 5.37 9.95 3.23
N LEU A 14 4.91 8.70 3.14
CA LEU A 14 5.75 7.50 3.06
C LEU A 14 6.16 7.17 1.61
N ILE A 15 5.86 8.06 0.67
CA ILE A 15 6.08 7.88 -0.76
C ILE A 15 7.00 9.00 -1.26
N ASP A 16 8.27 8.64 -1.48
CA ASP A 16 9.17 9.50 -2.23
C ASP A 16 8.77 9.50 -3.71
N ILE A 17 8.39 10.67 -4.24
CA ILE A 17 7.73 10.72 -5.54
C ILE A 17 8.69 10.27 -6.66
N ASP A 18 9.92 10.75 -6.60
CA ASP A 18 10.93 10.52 -7.62
C ASP A 18 11.37 9.06 -7.62
N THR A 19 11.66 8.50 -6.44
CA THR A 19 12.08 7.10 -6.30
C THR A 19 10.98 6.14 -6.77
N TRP A 20 9.72 6.39 -6.44
CA TRP A 20 8.60 5.57 -6.95
C TRP A 20 8.41 5.71 -8.47
N ASN A 21 8.61 6.91 -9.01
CA ASN A 21 8.53 7.14 -10.46
C ASN A 21 9.66 6.44 -11.21
N GLU A 22 10.85 6.39 -10.63
CA GLU A 22 12.01 5.66 -11.16
C GLU A 22 11.87 4.14 -11.03
N ALA A 23 11.26 3.65 -9.95
CA ALA A 23 11.08 2.23 -9.69
C ALA A 23 10.16 1.54 -10.71
N LYS A 24 9.21 2.28 -11.28
CA LYS A 24 8.22 1.78 -12.26
C LYS A 24 7.44 0.58 -11.73
N TRP A 25 6.43 0.82 -10.90
CA TRP A 25 5.50 -0.22 -10.45
C TRP A 25 4.71 -0.77 -11.65
N ARG A 26 4.84 -2.08 -11.93
CA ARG A 26 4.17 -2.75 -13.08
C ARG A 26 3.15 -3.82 -12.73
N ALA A 27 3.21 -4.41 -11.54
CA ALA A 27 2.24 -5.44 -11.16
C ALA A 27 2.18 -5.64 -9.63
N THR A 28 1.21 -6.43 -9.21
CA THR A 28 1.11 -6.97 -7.85
C THR A 28 1.19 -8.49 -7.91
N ALA A 29 2.09 -9.07 -7.14
CA ALA A 29 2.29 -10.52 -7.02
C ALA A 29 1.77 -11.03 -5.68
N TYR A 30 1.23 -12.24 -5.65
CA TYR A 30 0.77 -12.89 -4.43
C TYR A 30 1.53 -14.19 -4.23
N PHE A 31 2.23 -14.31 -3.10
CA PHE A 31 2.94 -15.51 -2.72
C PHE A 31 2.17 -16.18 -1.59
N VAL A 32 1.57 -17.34 -1.90
CA VAL A 32 0.77 -18.12 -0.96
C VAL A 32 1.30 -19.54 -1.00
N HIS A 33 1.62 -20.10 0.16
CA HIS A 33 2.09 -21.47 0.30
C HIS A 33 0.90 -22.42 0.49
N GLU A 34 1.07 -23.70 0.15
CA GLU A 34 0.07 -24.74 0.41
C GLU A 34 -0.07 -25.04 1.91
N ASP A 35 1.02 -24.87 2.66
CA ASP A 35 1.01 -24.93 4.12
C ASP A 35 0.26 -23.70 4.69
N PRO A 36 -0.91 -23.90 5.34
CA PRO A 36 -1.72 -22.82 5.83
C PRO A 36 -1.10 -22.08 7.03
N THR A 37 -0.01 -22.59 7.61
CA THR A 37 0.73 -21.93 8.71
C THR A 37 1.73 -20.88 8.21
N MET A 38 2.04 -20.89 6.91
CA MET A 38 2.98 -19.94 6.31
C MET A 38 2.31 -18.58 6.10
N VAL A 39 3.04 -17.53 6.46
CA VAL A 39 2.59 -16.14 6.26
C VAL A 39 2.58 -15.80 4.77
N PRO A 40 1.46 -15.36 4.19
CA PRO A 40 1.42 -14.97 2.78
C PRO A 40 2.18 -13.67 2.55
N ALA A 41 2.63 -13.44 1.31
CA ALA A 41 3.26 -12.17 0.94
C ALA A 41 2.54 -11.46 -0.22
N LEU A 42 2.42 -10.14 -0.08
CA LEU A 42 2.02 -9.21 -1.11
C LEU A 42 3.28 -8.58 -1.72
N GLY A 43 3.57 -8.95 -2.96
CA GLY A 43 4.68 -8.42 -3.72
C GLY A 43 4.28 -7.22 -4.56
N ILE A 44 5.05 -6.13 -4.48
CA ILE A 44 4.94 -5.00 -5.40
C ILE A 44 6.04 -5.16 -6.45
N PHE A 45 5.64 -5.44 -7.70
CA PHE A 45 6.60 -5.68 -8.77
C PHE A 45 7.04 -4.38 -9.43
N PHE A 46 8.34 -4.15 -9.43
CA PHE A 46 9.01 -2.98 -10.00
C PHE A 46 9.97 -3.40 -11.11
N GLU A 47 10.06 -2.56 -12.15
CA GLU A 47 11.00 -2.77 -13.25
C GLU A 47 12.44 -2.42 -12.85
N ASN A 48 12.62 -1.33 -12.11
CA ASN A 48 13.94 -0.86 -11.68
C ASN A 48 14.26 -1.35 -10.27
N GLU A 49 15.18 -2.31 -10.20
CA GLU A 49 15.56 -2.95 -8.94
C GLU A 49 16.18 -2.00 -7.92
N ARG A 50 17.02 -1.04 -8.34
CA ARG A 50 17.70 -0.14 -7.42
C ARG A 50 16.67 0.72 -6.68
N SER A 51 15.79 1.39 -7.42
CA SER A 51 14.77 2.26 -6.83
C SER A 51 13.73 1.44 -6.07
N ALA A 52 13.41 0.21 -6.51
CA ALA A 52 12.54 -0.71 -5.76
C ALA A 52 13.09 -1.06 -4.38
N LYS A 53 14.37 -1.41 -4.30
CA LYS A 53 15.05 -1.70 -3.03
C LYS A 53 15.10 -0.44 -2.16
N GLN A 54 15.41 0.71 -2.75
CA GLN A 54 15.48 1.98 -2.01
C GLN A 54 14.14 2.33 -1.35
N ILE A 55 13.01 2.18 -2.06
CA ILE A 55 11.67 2.39 -1.49
C ILE A 55 11.48 1.59 -0.21
N PHE A 56 11.84 0.31 -0.22
CA PHE A 56 11.64 -0.56 0.94
C PHE A 56 12.65 -0.31 2.05
N ILE A 57 13.90 0.05 1.72
CA ILE A 57 14.88 0.50 2.71
C ILE A 57 14.35 1.73 3.44
N ASP A 58 13.89 2.76 2.71
CA ASP A 58 13.37 4.00 3.31
C ASP A 58 12.10 3.74 4.14
N LEU A 59 11.22 2.85 3.68
CA LEU A 59 10.05 2.45 4.44
C LEU A 59 10.44 1.71 5.73
N ILE A 60 11.42 0.80 5.68
CA ILE A 60 11.93 0.09 6.86
C ILE A 60 12.61 1.04 7.83
N GLU A 61 13.35 2.04 7.35
CA GLU A 61 13.97 3.06 8.21
C GLU A 61 12.92 3.88 8.98
N ARG A 62 11.77 4.13 8.36
CA ARG A 62 10.69 4.94 8.96
C ARG A 62 9.73 4.13 9.84
N LEU A 63 9.41 2.90 9.43
CA LEU A 63 8.37 2.08 10.06
C LEU A 63 8.96 0.96 10.94
N GLY A 64 10.17 0.50 10.63
CA GLY A 64 10.74 -0.73 11.11
C GLY A 64 10.48 -1.92 10.17
N LYS A 65 10.94 -3.11 10.60
CA LYS A 65 10.68 -4.39 9.89
C LYS A 65 9.23 -4.86 10.01
N ASP A 66 8.50 -4.30 10.96
CA ASP A 66 7.06 -4.47 11.12
C ASP A 66 6.45 -3.07 11.14
N ASP A 67 5.23 -2.91 10.61
CA ASP A 67 4.45 -1.67 10.69
C ASP A 67 3.28 -1.88 11.68
N PRO A 68 3.55 -1.85 13.00
CA PRO A 68 2.57 -2.25 14.02
C PRO A 68 1.40 -1.26 14.15
N TYR A 69 1.60 -0.02 13.71
CA TYR A 69 0.57 1.02 13.73
C TYR A 69 -0.22 1.08 12.42
N ASN A 70 0.18 0.34 11.39
CA ASN A 70 -0.42 0.38 10.06
C ASN A 70 -0.39 1.79 9.44
N GLU A 71 0.74 2.50 9.62
CA GLU A 71 0.98 3.83 9.06
C GLU A 71 1.18 3.77 7.54
N LEU A 72 1.66 2.64 7.00
CA LEU A 72 1.60 2.34 5.57
C LEU A 72 0.27 1.66 5.26
N ARG A 73 -0.61 2.40 4.59
CA ARG A 73 -1.92 1.92 4.19
C ARG A 73 -1.84 1.21 2.85
N ILE A 74 -2.39 -0.01 2.82
CA ILE A 74 -2.62 -0.78 1.60
C ILE A 74 -4.12 -1.07 1.46
N ALA A 75 -4.71 -0.69 0.33
CA ALA A 75 -6.07 -1.05 -0.04
C ALA A 75 -6.10 -1.75 -1.40
N VAL A 76 -6.96 -2.77 -1.52
CA VAL A 76 -7.26 -3.49 -2.74
C VAL A 76 -8.74 -3.29 -3.03
N ILE A 77 -9.04 -2.49 -4.07
CA ILE A 77 -10.39 -2.08 -4.44
C ILE A 77 -10.81 -2.85 -5.69
N GLU A 78 -11.74 -3.80 -5.53
CA GLU A 78 -12.23 -4.66 -6.61
C GLU A 78 -13.48 -4.09 -7.28
N GLY A 79 -13.60 -4.30 -8.58
CA GLY A 79 -14.77 -3.91 -9.35
C GLY A 79 -14.38 -3.31 -10.69
N GLU A 80 -15.39 -3.06 -11.52
CA GLU A 80 -15.18 -2.49 -12.86
C GLU A 80 -14.86 -1.00 -12.78
N ILE A 81 -13.85 -0.55 -13.53
CA ILE A 81 -13.55 0.87 -13.72
C ILE A 81 -13.41 1.13 -15.22
N LYS A 82 -14.17 2.09 -15.76
CA LYS A 82 -14.11 2.49 -17.18
C LYS A 82 -14.21 1.28 -18.14
N GLY A 83 -15.09 0.30 -17.83
CA GLY A 83 -15.31 -0.91 -18.64
C GLY A 83 -14.27 -2.03 -18.45
N GLN A 84 -13.32 -1.87 -17.53
CA GLN A 84 -12.28 -2.88 -17.27
C GLN A 84 -12.50 -3.55 -15.90
N GLN A 85 -12.77 -4.85 -15.93
CA GLN A 85 -12.84 -5.69 -14.72
C GLN A 85 -11.46 -5.86 -14.07
N GLY A 86 -11.41 -6.05 -12.76
CA GLY A 86 -10.16 -6.19 -12.01
C GLY A 86 -10.16 -5.53 -10.63
N TYR A 87 -8.98 -5.15 -10.15
CA TYR A 87 -8.81 -4.45 -8.88
C TYR A 87 -7.69 -3.41 -8.93
N SER A 88 -7.82 -2.36 -8.11
CA SER A 88 -6.79 -1.33 -7.94
C SER A 88 -6.10 -1.53 -6.59
N VAL A 89 -4.78 -1.52 -6.57
CA VAL A 89 -3.99 -1.49 -5.34
C VAL A 89 -3.62 -0.03 -5.06
N HIS A 90 -4.04 0.49 -3.91
CA HIS A 90 -3.77 1.85 -3.47
C HIS A 90 -2.86 1.82 -2.24
N ILE A 91 -1.69 2.43 -2.38
CA ILE A 91 -0.65 2.54 -1.35
C ILE A 91 -0.52 4.00 -0.95
N SER A 92 -0.59 4.28 0.35
CA SER A 92 -0.58 5.66 0.89
C SER A 92 -0.14 5.66 2.35
N SER A 93 0.09 6.84 2.91
CA SER A 93 0.17 7.01 4.37
C SER A 93 -1.22 6.89 5.03
N ASN A 94 -1.24 6.57 6.32
CA ASN A 94 -2.45 6.50 7.15
C ASN A 94 -2.39 7.53 8.28
N PRO A 95 -2.77 8.79 8.03
CA PRO A 95 -2.62 9.86 9.01
C PRO A 95 -3.36 9.61 10.32
N GLU A 96 -4.51 8.95 10.26
CA GLU A 96 -5.27 8.61 11.45
C GLU A 96 -4.48 7.69 12.39
N GLN A 97 -3.67 6.78 11.84
CA GLN A 97 -2.82 5.89 12.64
C GLN A 97 -1.57 6.61 13.15
N THR A 98 -1.00 7.52 12.36
CA THR A 98 0.11 8.36 12.80
C THR A 98 -0.27 9.26 13.97
N ILE A 99 -1.46 9.86 13.92
CA ILE A 99 -2.01 10.66 15.03
C ILE A 99 -2.21 9.77 16.26
N LYS A 100 -2.81 8.58 16.10
CA LYS A 100 -2.99 7.64 17.22
C LYS A 100 -1.66 7.21 17.86
N ARG A 101 -0.64 6.95 17.05
CA ARG A 101 0.71 6.62 17.55
C ARG A 101 1.29 7.79 18.33
N ALA A 102 1.28 9.00 17.77
CA ALA A 102 1.79 10.20 18.41
C ALA A 102 1.10 10.43 19.78
N GLN A 103 -0.23 10.36 19.81
CA GLN A 103 -1.02 10.46 21.05
C GLN A 103 -0.64 9.39 22.08
N ALA A 104 -0.44 8.13 21.65
CA ALA A 104 0.00 7.06 22.52
C ALA A 104 1.43 7.27 23.07
N GLN A 105 2.24 8.09 22.40
CA GLN A 105 3.59 8.48 22.80
C GLN A 105 3.63 9.79 23.60
N GLY A 106 2.48 10.41 23.86
CA GLY A 106 2.39 11.69 24.57
C GLY A 106 2.77 12.89 23.71
N GLU A 107 2.80 12.71 22.38
CA GLU A 107 3.01 13.78 21.40
C GLU A 107 1.64 14.31 20.92
N GLU A 108 1.56 15.63 20.71
CA GLU A 108 0.38 16.28 20.16
C GLU A 108 0.70 16.77 18.75
N LEU A 109 -0.03 16.25 17.76
CA LEU A 109 0.05 16.70 16.37
C LEU A 109 -1.13 17.65 16.13
N ASP A 110 -0.88 18.95 16.22
CA ASP A 110 -1.85 19.99 15.86
C ASP A 110 -1.80 20.23 14.34
N VAL A 111 -2.60 19.45 13.60
CA VAL A 111 -2.67 19.49 12.13
C VAL A 111 -4.11 19.73 11.69
N GLU A 112 -4.38 20.87 11.08
CA GLU A 112 -5.72 21.21 10.58
C GLU A 112 -6.00 20.55 9.21
N GLN A 113 -4.95 20.37 8.39
CA GLN A 113 -5.04 19.72 7.09
C GLN A 113 -3.84 18.79 6.86
N ILE A 114 -4.12 17.61 6.31
CA ILE A 114 -3.09 16.62 5.97
C ILE A 114 -3.17 16.32 4.49
N LEU A 115 -2.05 16.54 3.80
CA LEU A 115 -1.87 16.10 2.43
C LEU A 115 -1.19 14.75 2.43
N VAL A 116 -1.79 13.78 1.74
CA VAL A 116 -1.23 12.43 1.57
C VAL A 116 -0.84 12.22 0.11
N VAL A 117 0.39 11.77 -0.09
CA VAL A 117 0.82 11.26 -1.41
C VAL A 117 0.48 9.78 -1.47
N SER A 118 -0.05 9.36 -2.62
CA SER A 118 -0.38 7.96 -2.85
C SER A 118 0.17 7.42 -4.18
N ARG A 119 0.12 6.09 -4.31
CA ARG A 119 0.40 5.35 -5.54
C ARG A 119 -0.72 4.36 -5.77
N ILE A 120 -1.16 4.28 -7.02
CA ILE A 120 -2.25 3.41 -7.43
C ILE A 120 -1.78 2.59 -8.62
N HIS A 121 -2.06 1.30 -8.59
CA HIS A 121 -1.83 0.43 -9.74
C HIS A 121 -3.05 -0.45 -9.98
N ARG A 122 -3.54 -0.43 -11.22
CA ARG A 122 -4.68 -1.22 -11.65
C ARG A 122 -4.21 -2.57 -12.20
N MET A 123 -4.80 -3.65 -11.71
CA MET A 123 -4.61 -5.00 -12.21
C MET A 123 -5.87 -5.48 -12.91
N THR A 124 -5.71 -6.04 -14.11
CA THR A 124 -6.78 -6.63 -14.93
C THR A 124 -6.47 -8.12 -15.17
N PRO A 125 -6.54 -8.98 -14.14
CA PRO A 125 -6.24 -10.39 -14.30
C PRO A 125 -7.29 -11.09 -15.18
N ASP A 126 -6.91 -12.23 -15.76
CA ASP A 126 -7.87 -13.08 -16.49
C ASP A 126 -9.06 -13.48 -15.60
N PRO A 127 -10.27 -13.60 -16.17
CA PRO A 127 -11.44 -14.05 -15.43
C PRO A 127 -11.18 -15.34 -14.66
N GLY A 128 -11.49 -15.33 -13.36
CA GLY A 128 -11.29 -16.50 -12.48
C GLY A 128 -9.86 -16.69 -11.97
N SER A 129 -8.93 -15.74 -12.21
CA SER A 129 -7.58 -15.79 -11.64
C SER A 129 -7.62 -15.99 -10.12
N PRO A 130 -6.93 -17.02 -9.58
CA PRO A 130 -7.10 -17.40 -8.18
C PRO A 130 -6.24 -16.57 -7.22
N HIS A 131 -5.24 -15.83 -7.71
CA HIS A 131 -4.14 -15.30 -6.89
C HIS A 131 -4.60 -14.35 -5.77
N LEU A 132 -5.44 -13.35 -6.09
CA LEU A 132 -5.98 -12.43 -5.07
C LEU A 132 -6.90 -13.18 -4.09
N SER A 133 -7.75 -14.08 -4.57
CA SER A 133 -8.68 -14.83 -3.72
C SER A 133 -7.95 -15.76 -2.75
N ASN A 134 -6.86 -16.38 -3.20
CA ASN A 134 -6.00 -17.21 -2.37
C ASN A 134 -5.25 -16.38 -1.32
N PHE A 135 -4.74 -15.20 -1.71
CA PHE A 135 -4.11 -14.29 -0.76
C PHE A 135 -5.09 -13.83 0.33
N LYS A 136 -6.31 -13.42 -0.04
CA LYS A 136 -7.36 -13.04 0.92
C LYS A 136 -7.65 -14.15 1.93
N ARG A 137 -7.75 -15.39 1.46
CA ARG A 137 -8.00 -16.57 2.30
C ARG A 137 -6.83 -16.82 3.25
N ALA A 138 -5.60 -16.80 2.74
CA ALA A 138 -4.40 -16.99 3.55
C ALA A 138 -4.24 -15.88 4.60
N PHE A 139 -4.45 -14.62 4.21
CA PHE A 139 -4.43 -13.48 5.12
C PHE A 139 -5.52 -13.60 6.19
N SER A 140 -6.75 -13.97 5.82
CA SER A 140 -7.84 -14.19 6.78
C SER A 140 -7.53 -15.29 7.79
N GLY A 141 -6.74 -16.30 7.42
CA GLY A 141 -6.31 -17.36 8.33
C GLY A 141 -5.15 -16.95 9.24
N GLN A 142 -4.23 -16.11 8.75
CA GLN A 142 -3.00 -15.73 9.45
C GLN A 142 -3.12 -14.42 10.24
N GLY A 143 -4.01 -13.51 9.85
CA GLY A 143 -4.14 -12.15 10.42
C GLY A 143 -2.94 -11.23 10.14
N LYS A 144 -2.00 -11.68 9.30
CA LYS A 144 -0.79 -10.96 8.92
C LYS A 144 -0.29 -11.37 7.55
N TYR A 145 0.51 -10.52 6.93
CA TYR A 145 1.19 -10.77 5.67
C TYR A 145 2.53 -10.03 5.62
N LEU A 146 3.37 -10.38 4.65
CA LEU A 146 4.60 -9.64 4.34
C LEU A 146 4.37 -8.75 3.12
N LEU A 147 4.70 -7.47 3.21
CA LEU A 147 4.85 -6.61 2.04
C LEU A 147 6.30 -6.69 1.56
N ILE A 148 6.52 -7.02 0.28
CA ILE A 148 7.88 -7.19 -0.27
C ILE A 148 8.05 -6.46 -1.61
N PRO A 149 9.26 -5.96 -1.94
CA PRO A 149 9.57 -5.59 -3.30
C PRO A 149 9.84 -6.85 -4.12
N VAL A 150 9.36 -6.84 -5.36
CA VAL A 150 9.67 -7.86 -6.36
C VAL A 150 10.27 -7.16 -7.57
N THR A 151 11.35 -7.70 -8.12
CA THR A 151 12.01 -7.14 -9.31
C THR A 151 12.18 -8.22 -10.36
N GLY A 152 12.78 -7.88 -11.50
CA GLY A 152 13.13 -8.83 -12.54
C GLY A 152 12.34 -8.60 -13.83
N THR A 153 11.93 -9.69 -14.46
CA THR A 153 11.26 -9.71 -15.76
C THR A 153 9.96 -10.49 -15.69
N ALA A 154 9.13 -10.40 -16.73
CA ALA A 154 7.91 -11.20 -16.82
C ALA A 154 8.16 -12.71 -16.77
N GLN A 155 9.34 -13.19 -17.18
CA GLN A 155 9.69 -14.62 -17.20
C GLN A 155 10.41 -15.07 -15.92
N SER A 156 11.01 -14.15 -15.18
CA SER A 156 11.78 -14.46 -13.98
C SER A 156 11.69 -13.29 -13.02
N ILE A 157 10.98 -13.52 -11.92
CA ILE A 157 10.83 -12.56 -10.83
C ILE A 157 11.81 -12.88 -9.71
N ASN A 158 12.25 -11.82 -9.01
CA ASN A 158 13.12 -11.88 -7.86
C ASN A 158 12.43 -11.23 -6.65
N PRO A 159 11.82 -12.03 -5.75
CA PRO A 159 11.21 -11.52 -4.53
C PRO A 159 12.28 -11.27 -3.45
N HIS A 160 12.35 -10.04 -2.94
CA HIS A 160 13.35 -9.64 -1.93
C HIS A 160 12.76 -9.75 -0.51
N PHE A 161 12.67 -10.97 0.01
CA PHE A 161 12.14 -11.23 1.36
C PHE A 161 12.99 -10.64 2.49
N ASP A 162 14.27 -10.36 2.25
CA ASP A 162 15.16 -9.65 3.16
C ASP A 162 14.72 -8.19 3.40
N LEU A 163 13.97 -7.62 2.46
CA LEU A 163 13.35 -6.29 2.55
C LEU A 163 11.86 -6.34 2.89
N ALA A 164 11.39 -7.43 3.51
CA ALA A 164 10.00 -7.54 3.93
C ALA A 164 9.63 -6.56 5.05
N ILE A 165 8.39 -6.07 4.99
CA ILE A 165 7.72 -5.33 6.07
C ILE A 165 6.52 -6.16 6.53
N GLY A 166 6.49 -6.52 7.82
CA GLY A 166 5.37 -7.20 8.45
C GLY A 166 4.14 -6.30 8.56
N LYS A 167 2.98 -6.81 8.12
CA LYS A 167 1.71 -6.07 8.09
C LYS A 167 0.58 -6.91 8.69
N THR A 168 -0.32 -6.25 9.42
CA THR A 168 -1.51 -6.88 10.02
C THR A 168 -2.82 -6.35 9.46
N GLU A 169 -2.79 -5.22 8.74
CA GLU A 169 -3.96 -4.63 8.11
C GLU A 169 -3.79 -4.50 6.59
N ILE A 170 -4.82 -4.94 5.87
CA ILE A 170 -5.03 -4.64 4.45
C ILE A 170 -6.54 -4.46 4.23
N LEU A 171 -6.90 -3.43 3.46
CA LEU A 171 -8.31 -3.10 3.21
C LEU A 171 -8.75 -3.77 1.91
N PHE A 172 -9.75 -4.65 1.97
CA PHE A 172 -10.41 -5.18 0.77
C PHE A 172 -11.74 -4.45 0.60
N ARG A 173 -11.91 -3.73 -0.51
CA ARG A 173 -13.07 -2.86 -0.75
C ARG A 173 -13.67 -3.13 -2.12
N ARG A 174 -14.91 -2.67 -2.33
CA ARG A 174 -15.57 -2.70 -3.64
C ARG A 174 -15.61 -1.30 -4.23
N VAL A 175 -15.49 -1.20 -5.55
CA VAL A 175 -15.68 0.05 -6.31
C VAL A 175 -17.04 0.69 -6.00
N GLU A 176 -18.08 -0.12 -5.84
CA GLU A 176 -19.44 0.33 -5.52
C GLU A 176 -19.57 0.98 -4.12
N ASP A 177 -18.60 0.73 -3.23
CA ASP A 177 -18.56 1.32 -1.87
C ASP A 177 -17.77 2.64 -1.83
N ILE A 178 -17.22 3.11 -2.95
CA ILE A 178 -16.38 4.31 -3.01
C ILE A 178 -17.21 5.50 -3.48
N ASP A 179 -17.51 6.43 -2.56
CA ASP A 179 -18.14 7.70 -2.90
C ASP A 179 -17.11 8.80 -3.26
N THR A 180 -17.60 9.99 -3.61
CA THR A 180 -16.74 11.10 -4.07
C THR A 180 -15.86 11.73 -2.99
N ASN A 181 -16.22 11.55 -1.71
CA ASN A 181 -15.46 12.07 -0.57
C ASN A 181 -14.52 11.00 0.02
N ASP A 182 -14.59 9.77 -0.47
CA ASP A 182 -13.74 8.69 -0.02
C ASP A 182 -12.28 8.90 -0.49
N ARG A 183 -11.32 8.62 0.39
CA ARG A 183 -9.89 8.71 0.08
C ARG A 183 -9.44 7.80 -1.07
N ASP A 184 -10.18 6.74 -1.36
CA ASP A 184 -9.94 5.84 -2.50
C ASP A 184 -10.60 6.33 -3.79
N ALA A 185 -11.37 7.44 -3.80
CA ALA A 185 -11.97 7.99 -5.02
C ALA A 185 -10.93 8.36 -6.10
N VAL A 186 -9.68 8.57 -5.68
CA VAL A 186 -8.51 8.78 -6.57
C VAL A 186 -8.29 7.65 -7.58
N ILE A 187 -8.85 6.44 -7.37
CA ILE A 187 -8.76 5.35 -8.35
C ILE A 187 -9.56 5.61 -9.63
N PHE A 188 -10.50 6.58 -9.61
CA PHE A 188 -11.30 6.95 -10.76
C PHE A 188 -10.66 8.03 -11.64
N ALA A 189 -9.60 8.67 -11.15
CA ALA A 189 -8.88 9.75 -11.83
C ALA A 189 -8.34 9.31 -13.22
#